data_AF-A0AAD5Q3N3-F1
#
_entry.id   AF-A0AAD5Q3N3-F1
#
_cell.length_a   1.000
_cell.length_b   1.000
_cell.length_c   1.000
_cell.angle_alpha   90.00
_cell.angle_beta   90.00
_cell.angle_gamma   90.00
#
_symmetry.space_group_name_H-M   'P 1'
#
loop_
_entity.id
_entity.type
_entity.pdbx_description
1 polymer ?
#
loop_
_entity_poly.entity_id
_entity_poly.type
_entity_poly.pdbx_seq_one_letter_code
_entity_poly.pdbx_strand_id
1 'polypeptide(L)'
;MTVSSSVSSPIAKQSSVRVSAAQIKHVGRALQFRAPAKRSAAKKQRKSRVMFHYTKDELAPYFHVSQKEAARRLGVAVITLKRICKRGNFNWPYRTNKTKLAQQQVQAQEQHRQEAPRQAAAPTRESDKPIHNGRQRVEEQMRVAMRSLAMCAQQIESPAMSSAAVAFSRLPFLCQLENES
;
A
#
# COMPACT_ATOMS: atom_id res chain seq x y z
N MET A 1 -34.02 -52.06 -3.68
CA MET A 1 -32.95 -52.33 -2.70
C MET A 1 -31.93 -51.19 -2.82
N THR A 2 -32.20 -49.98 -2.33
CA THR A 2 -31.94 -49.45 -0.97
C THR A 2 -30.55 -49.79 -0.42
N VAL A 3 -29.64 -48.80 -0.43
CA VAL A 3 -28.95 -48.17 0.73
C VAL A 3 -28.16 -46.97 0.15
N SER A 4 -28.48 -45.70 0.38
CA SER A 4 -28.37 -44.90 1.62
C SER A 4 -27.01 -45.00 2.29
N SER A 5 -26.17 -43.98 2.13
CA SER A 5 -25.03 -43.71 3.01
C SER A 5 -24.84 -42.20 3.16
N SER A 6 -25.65 -41.69 4.08
CA SER A 6 -25.49 -40.43 4.81
C SER A 6 -24.28 -40.55 5.74
N VAL A 7 -23.38 -39.58 5.70
CA VAL A 7 -22.43 -39.34 6.81
C VAL A 7 -22.58 -37.90 7.28
N SER A 8 -23.44 -37.75 8.28
CA SER A 8 -23.45 -36.64 9.22
C SER A 8 -22.10 -36.52 9.93
N SER A 9 -21.59 -35.30 10.05
CA SER A 9 -20.63 -34.93 11.08
C SER A 9 -21.09 -33.64 11.75
N PRO A 10 -21.53 -33.68 13.01
CA PRO A 10 -21.56 -32.51 13.87
C PRO A 10 -20.21 -32.43 14.61
N ILE A 11 -19.73 -31.22 14.90
CA ILE A 11 -19.19 -30.85 16.22
C ILE A 11 -18.92 -29.35 16.24
N ALA A 12 -19.64 -28.71 17.14
CA ALA A 12 -19.52 -27.33 17.56
C ALA A 12 -18.12 -27.02 18.11
N LYS A 13 -17.58 -25.84 17.79
CA LYS A 13 -16.84 -25.00 18.73
C LYS A 13 -17.15 -23.53 18.47
N GLN A 14 -18.15 -23.03 19.18
CA GLN A 14 -18.38 -21.60 19.35
C GLN A 14 -17.24 -21.03 20.20
N SER A 15 -16.27 -20.36 19.59
CA SER A 15 -15.30 -19.53 20.31
C SER A 15 -15.93 -18.16 20.53
N SER A 16 -16.68 -18.04 21.62
CA SER A 16 -17.15 -16.76 22.17
C SER A 16 -15.97 -16.03 22.79
N VAL A 17 -15.26 -15.23 21.99
CA VAL A 17 -14.30 -14.27 22.52
C VAL A 17 -15.10 -13.09 23.06
N ARG A 18 -15.36 -13.11 24.37
CA ARG A 18 -15.83 -11.95 25.11
C ARG A 18 -14.71 -10.91 25.09
N VAL A 19 -14.78 -9.97 24.16
CA VAL A 19 -13.95 -8.76 24.22
C VAL A 19 -14.54 -7.89 25.32
N SER A 20 -13.77 -7.77 26.41
CA SER A 20 -14.05 -6.94 27.56
C SER A 20 -14.33 -5.51 27.14
N ALA A 21 -15.52 -5.01 27.46
CA ALA A 21 -15.93 -3.62 27.28
C ALA A 21 -15.21 -2.73 28.31
N ALA A 22 -13.93 -2.46 28.07
CA ALA A 22 -13.17 -1.49 28.84
C ALA A 22 -13.24 -0.11 28.15
N GLN A 23 -14.16 0.71 28.65
CA GLN A 23 -13.86 2.08 29.05
C GLN A 23 -13.22 3.01 27.99
N ILE A 24 -13.89 3.23 26.86
CA ILE A 24 -13.60 4.35 25.96
C ILE A 24 -14.34 5.58 26.49
N LYS A 25 -13.79 6.25 27.52
CA LYS A 25 -14.22 7.58 27.97
C LYS A 25 -13.60 8.64 27.05
N HIS A 26 -14.17 8.85 25.87
CA HIS A 26 -13.94 10.08 25.12
C HIS A 26 -15.11 11.04 25.34
N VAL A 27 -14.82 12.06 26.14
CA VAL A 27 -15.39 13.42 26.10
C VAL A 27 -16.26 13.67 24.87
N GLY A 28 -17.57 13.74 25.11
CA GLY A 28 -18.56 14.14 24.12
C GLY A 28 -18.30 15.56 23.66
N ARG A 29 -17.70 15.71 22.47
CA ARG A 29 -17.79 16.97 21.72
C ARG A 29 -19.20 17.03 21.15
N ALA A 30 -20.09 17.70 21.88
CA ALA A 30 -21.45 17.99 21.45
C ALA A 30 -21.44 18.59 20.04
N LEU A 31 -21.81 17.78 19.04
CA LEU A 31 -22.17 18.25 17.72
C LEU A 31 -23.47 19.03 17.89
N GLN A 32 -23.35 20.34 18.03
CA GLN A 32 -24.47 21.26 17.87
C GLN A 32 -25.01 21.07 16.45
N PHE A 33 -26.08 20.27 16.30
CA PHE A 33 -26.86 20.22 15.08
C PHE A 33 -27.53 21.57 14.90
N ARG A 34 -26.86 22.50 14.20
CA ARG A 34 -27.48 23.76 13.76
C ARG A 34 -28.65 23.41 12.83
N ALA A 35 -29.83 23.89 13.20
CA ALA A 35 -31.06 23.76 12.43
C ALA A 35 -30.86 24.22 10.96
N PRO A 36 -31.54 23.59 9.99
CA PRO A 36 -31.41 23.98 8.59
C PRO A 36 -32.04 25.35 8.38
N ALA A 37 -31.20 26.37 8.18
CA ALA A 37 -31.64 27.69 7.76
C ALA A 37 -32.39 27.58 6.41
N LYS A 38 -33.65 28.05 6.39
CA LYS A 38 -34.49 28.13 5.18
C LYS A 38 -33.84 29.08 4.18
N ARG A 39 -33.16 28.54 3.16
CA ARG A 39 -32.53 29.33 2.08
C ARG A 39 -33.50 29.47 0.90
N SER A 40 -34.41 30.43 0.96
CA SER A 40 -35.11 30.96 -0.21
C SER A 40 -34.23 32.02 -0.88
N ALA A 41 -33.31 31.59 -1.73
CA ALA A 41 -32.63 32.48 -2.66
C ALA A 41 -32.57 31.80 -4.03
N ALA A 42 -33.17 32.43 -5.02
CA ALA A 42 -33.13 32.01 -6.42
C ALA A 42 -31.67 31.80 -6.84
N LYS A 43 -31.27 30.53 -6.94
CA LYS A 43 -29.89 30.15 -7.23
C LYS A 43 -29.63 30.49 -8.69
N LYS A 44 -28.82 31.53 -8.95
CA LYS A 44 -28.15 31.71 -10.24
C LYS A 44 -27.65 30.34 -10.69
N GLN A 45 -28.05 29.88 -11.88
CA GLN A 45 -27.60 28.60 -12.42
C GLN A 45 -26.08 28.60 -12.37
N ARG A 46 -25.52 27.81 -11.46
CA ARG A 46 -24.07 27.62 -11.40
C ARG A 46 -23.66 27.09 -12.77
N LYS A 47 -22.56 27.62 -13.34
CA LYS A 47 -21.92 27.10 -14.55
C LYS A 47 -22.11 25.59 -14.58
N SER A 48 -22.76 25.09 -15.63
CA SER A 48 -23.18 23.70 -15.73
C SER A 48 -22.00 22.81 -15.35
N ARG A 49 -22.19 21.95 -14.34
CA ARG A 49 -21.15 21.03 -13.91
C ARG A 49 -20.96 20.04 -15.06
N VAL A 50 -19.80 20.10 -15.74
CA VAL A 50 -19.46 19.15 -16.82
C VAL A 50 -19.59 17.73 -16.27
N MET A 51 -20.47 16.94 -16.88
CA MET A 51 -20.72 15.57 -16.49
C MET A 51 -19.97 14.64 -17.43
N PHE A 52 -18.96 13.96 -16.91
CA PHE A 52 -18.23 12.95 -17.65
C PHE A 52 -18.97 11.61 -17.56
N HIS A 53 -19.21 11.01 -18.72
CA HIS A 53 -19.74 9.67 -18.86
C HIS A 53 -18.64 8.82 -19.47
N TYR A 54 -18.16 7.83 -18.72
CA TYR A 54 -17.24 6.81 -19.24
C TYR A 54 -17.85 5.44 -18.98
N THR A 55 -17.80 4.58 -19.99
CA THR A 55 -18.22 3.18 -19.86
C THR A 55 -17.13 2.35 -19.19
N LYS A 56 -17.47 1.14 -18.73
CA LYS A 56 -16.50 0.22 -18.16
C LYS A 56 -15.44 -0.19 -19.19
N ASP A 57 -15.84 -0.32 -20.45
CA ASP A 57 -14.97 -0.75 -21.55
C ASP A 57 -13.93 0.31 -21.89
N GLU A 58 -14.29 1.59 -21.85
CA GLU A 58 -13.35 2.70 -22.01
C GLU A 58 -12.32 2.78 -20.86
N LEU A 59 -12.72 2.34 -19.67
CA LEU A 59 -11.86 2.33 -18.48
C LEU A 59 -11.01 1.06 -18.38
N ALA A 60 -11.37 -0.01 -19.08
CA ALA A 60 -10.71 -1.30 -19.02
C ALA A 60 -9.20 -1.24 -19.32
N PRO A 61 -8.73 -0.46 -20.32
CA PRO A 61 -7.30 -0.29 -20.59
C PRO A 61 -6.54 0.28 -19.38
N TYR A 62 -7.19 1.01 -18.48
CA TYR A 62 -6.53 1.69 -17.34
C TYR A 62 -6.59 0.89 -16.04
N PHE A 63 -7.21 -0.30 -16.03
CA PHE A 63 -7.37 -1.12 -14.82
C PHE A 63 -6.07 -1.70 -14.25
N HIS A 64 -4.99 -1.66 -15.02
CA HIS A 64 -3.65 -2.03 -14.57
C HIS A 64 -2.97 -0.92 -13.73
N VAL A 65 -3.45 0.33 -13.80
CA VAL A 65 -2.87 1.46 -13.06
C VAL A 65 -3.73 1.92 -11.88
N SER A 66 -3.12 2.69 -10.98
CA SER A 66 -3.81 3.31 -9.86
C SER A 66 -4.87 4.32 -10.33
N GLN A 67 -5.92 4.54 -9.54
CA GLN A 67 -6.95 5.55 -9.86
C GLN A 67 -6.37 6.95 -10.07
N LYS A 68 -5.34 7.32 -9.29
CA LYS A 68 -4.66 8.62 -9.42
C LYS A 68 -4.00 8.74 -10.79
N GLU A 69 -3.38 7.65 -11.26
CA GLU A 69 -2.72 7.61 -12.56
C GLU A 69 -3.71 7.58 -13.72
N ALA A 70 -4.76 6.74 -13.63
CA ALA A 70 -5.82 6.72 -14.64
C ALA A 70 -6.49 8.09 -14.79
N ALA A 71 -6.73 8.78 -13.68
CA ALA A 71 -7.29 10.13 -13.68
C ALA A 71 -6.39 11.14 -14.41
N ARG A 72 -5.05 11.06 -14.22
CA ARG A 72 -4.09 11.87 -14.96
C ARG A 72 -4.16 11.61 -16.46
N ARG A 73 -4.18 10.35 -16.87
CA ARG A 73 -4.23 9.96 -18.30
C ARG A 73 -5.52 10.36 -18.99
N LEU A 74 -6.64 10.29 -18.27
CA LEU A 74 -7.97 10.69 -18.76
C LEU A 74 -8.23 12.20 -18.65
N GLY A 75 -7.31 12.97 -18.07
CA GLY A 75 -7.49 14.42 -17.86
C GLY A 75 -8.64 14.77 -16.89
N VAL A 76 -9.01 13.87 -15.98
CA VAL A 76 -10.10 14.08 -15.02
C VAL A 76 -9.60 14.06 -13.59
N ALA A 77 -10.36 14.67 -12.68
CA ALA A 77 -10.08 14.56 -11.25
C ALA A 77 -10.36 13.14 -10.74
N VAL A 78 -9.58 12.68 -9.75
CA VAL A 78 -9.76 11.35 -9.11
C VAL A 78 -11.19 11.17 -8.55
N ILE A 79 -11.78 12.24 -8.01
CA ILE A 79 -13.16 12.22 -7.51
C ILE A 79 -14.19 11.94 -8.61
N THR A 80 -13.92 12.33 -9.85
CA THR A 80 -14.78 12.09 -11.01
C THR A 80 -14.75 10.62 -11.35
N LEU A 81 -13.55 10.04 -11.44
CA LEU A 81 -13.36 8.61 -11.69
C LEU A 81 -14.05 7.75 -10.61
N LYS A 82 -13.92 8.14 -9.34
CA LYS A 82 -14.63 7.48 -8.23
C LYS A 82 -16.15 7.55 -8.37
N ARG A 83 -16.69 8.70 -8.79
CA ARG A 83 -18.14 8.86 -9.02
C ARG A 83 -18.63 8.01 -10.18
N ILE A 84 -17.86 7.92 -11.26
CA ILE A 84 -18.20 7.09 -12.42
C ILE A 84 -18.23 5.62 -12.02
N CYS A 85 -17.20 5.13 -11.32
CA CYS A 85 -17.18 3.74 -10.82
C CYS A 85 -18.38 3.44 -9.92
N LYS A 86 -18.76 4.39 -9.04
CA LYS A 86 -19.94 4.27 -8.18
C LYS A 86 -21.25 4.22 -8.99
N ARG A 87 -21.36 5.02 -10.05
CA ARG A 87 -22.53 5.05 -10.95
C ARG A 87 -22.63 3.82 -11.84
N GLY A 88 -21.48 3.27 -12.26
CA GLY A 88 -21.39 2.05 -13.05
C GLY A 88 -21.42 0.77 -12.21
N ASN A 89 -21.63 0.88 -10.90
CA ASN A 89 -21.72 -0.26 -9.97
C ASN A 89 -20.52 -1.23 -10.03
N PHE A 90 -19.32 -0.73 -10.31
CA PHE A 90 -18.10 -1.55 -10.27
C PHE A 90 -17.02 -0.92 -9.40
N ASN A 91 -16.22 -1.77 -8.78
CA ASN A 91 -15.06 -1.35 -8.01
C ASN A 91 -13.82 -1.28 -8.92
N TRP A 92 -12.93 -0.32 -8.64
CA TRP A 92 -11.70 -0.18 -9.41
C TRP A 92 -10.75 -1.36 -9.09
N PRO A 93 -10.39 -2.20 -10.08
CA PRO A 93 -9.73 -3.50 -9.85
C PRO A 93 -8.23 -3.42 -9.55
N TYR A 94 -7.63 -2.22 -9.47
CA TYR A 94 -6.19 -2.09 -9.21
C TYR A 94 -5.73 -2.80 -7.93
N ARG A 95 -6.50 -2.70 -6.84
CA ARG A 95 -6.14 -3.35 -5.57
C ARG A 95 -6.16 -4.88 -5.70
N THR A 96 -7.18 -5.42 -6.35
CA THR A 96 -7.32 -6.87 -6.57
C THR A 96 -6.24 -7.39 -7.51
N ASN A 97 -5.93 -6.65 -8.57
CA ASN A 97 -4.91 -7.05 -9.55
C ASN A 97 -3.52 -7.09 -8.90
N LYS A 98 -3.19 -6.10 -8.07
CA LYS A 98 -1.93 -6.07 -7.32
C LYS A 98 -1.78 -7.27 -6.38
N THR A 99 -2.84 -7.63 -5.64
CA THR A 99 -2.79 -8.79 -4.74
C THR A 99 -2.65 -10.10 -5.51
N LYS A 100 -3.36 -10.27 -6.62
CA LYS A 100 -3.26 -11.47 -7.46
C LYS A 100 -1.85 -11.64 -8.03
N LEU A 101 -1.23 -10.56 -8.52
CA LEU A 101 0.15 -10.57 -9.00
C LEU A 101 1.13 -11.02 -7.90
N ALA A 102 0.98 -10.48 -6.68
CA ALA A 102 1.81 -10.88 -5.56
C ALA A 102 1.62 -12.36 -5.18
N GLN A 103 0.37 -12.85 -5.18
CA GLN A 103 0.07 -14.26 -4.90
C GLN A 103 0.67 -15.20 -5.94
N GLN A 104 0.59 -14.84 -7.22
CA GLN A 104 1.18 -15.63 -8.31
C GLN A 104 2.71 -15.73 -8.18
N GLN A 105 3.38 -14.66 -7.76
CA GLN A 105 4.83 -14.68 -7.52
C GLN A 105 5.22 -15.63 -6.38
N VAL A 106 4.46 -15.62 -5.28
CA VAL A 106 4.68 -16.53 -4.15
C VAL A 106 4.47 -17.99 -4.59
N GLN A 107 3.39 -18.27 -5.30
CA GLN A 107 3.10 -19.61 -5.82
C GLN A 107 4.19 -20.11 -6.78
N ALA A 108 4.68 -19.25 -7.68
CA ALA A 108 5.77 -19.61 -8.59
C ALA A 108 7.09 -19.93 -7.84
N GLN A 109 7.40 -19.19 -6.77
CA GLN A 109 8.56 -19.48 -5.93
C GLN A 109 8.40 -20.81 -5.17
N GLU A 110 7.20 -21.10 -4.68
CA GLU A 110 6.91 -22.38 -4.01
C GLU A 110 7.03 -23.56 -4.97
N GLN A 111 6.52 -23.43 -6.21
CA GLN A 111 6.66 -24.46 -7.24
C GLN A 111 8.12 -24.76 -7.56
N HIS A 112 8.94 -23.72 -7.79
CA HIS A 112 10.37 -23.88 -8.03
C HIS A 112 11.10 -24.53 -6.82
N ARG A 113 10.68 -24.19 -5.59
CA ARG A 113 11.22 -24.80 -4.36
C ARG A 113 10.86 -26.28 -4.24
N GLN A 114 9.68 -26.69 -4.71
CA GLN A 114 9.21 -28.09 -4.66
C GLN A 114 9.77 -28.97 -5.78
N GLU A 115 10.21 -28.40 -6.91
CA GLU A 115 10.84 -29.14 -8.02
C GLU A 115 12.35 -29.34 -7.85
N ALA A 116 13.02 -28.46 -7.10
CA ALA A 116 14.46 -28.55 -6.81
C ALA A 116 14.96 -29.86 -6.12
N PRO A 117 14.20 -30.59 -5.28
CA PRO A 117 14.73 -31.78 -4.61
C PRO A 117 14.80 -33.04 -5.50
N ARG A 118 14.33 -33.02 -6.76
CA ARG A 118 14.38 -34.21 -7.63
C ARG A 118 15.68 -34.36 -8.43
N GLN A 119 16.49 -33.30 -8.58
CA GLN A 119 17.73 -33.35 -9.37
C GLN A 119 19.01 -33.49 -8.53
N ALA A 120 18.92 -33.49 -7.20
CA ALA A 120 20.07 -33.62 -6.29
C ALA A 120 20.39 -35.07 -5.87
N ALA A 121 19.76 -36.08 -6.48
CA ALA A 121 19.95 -37.50 -6.14
C ALA A 121 21.03 -38.21 -6.98
N ALA A 122 22.11 -37.52 -7.34
CA ALA A 122 23.33 -38.15 -7.83
C ALA A 122 24.56 -37.49 -7.19
N PRO A 123 25.06 -38.02 -6.06
CA PRO A 123 26.35 -37.62 -5.53
C PRO A 123 27.45 -38.19 -6.43
N THR A 124 27.83 -37.46 -7.48
CA THR A 124 29.12 -37.69 -8.12
C THR A 124 30.20 -37.24 -7.14
N ARG A 125 30.88 -38.23 -6.54
CA ARG A 125 32.19 -38.12 -5.88
C ARG A 125 33.17 -37.41 -6.83
N GLU A 126 33.27 -36.10 -6.76
CA GLU A 126 34.37 -35.37 -7.38
C GLU A 126 34.99 -34.38 -6.39
N SER A 127 36.11 -34.85 -5.84
CA SER A 127 37.37 -34.11 -5.68
C SER A 127 37.35 -32.84 -4.83
N ASP A 128 37.86 -33.03 -3.61
CA ASP A 128 38.44 -32.03 -2.74
C ASP A 128 39.27 -31.00 -3.54
N LYS A 129 38.71 -29.79 -3.69
CA LYS A 129 39.51 -28.61 -4.01
C LYS A 129 39.79 -27.85 -2.72
N PRO A 130 41.04 -27.47 -2.45
CA PRO A 130 41.40 -26.81 -1.21
C PRO A 130 40.70 -25.45 -1.10
N ILE A 131 40.06 -25.26 0.05
CA ILE A 131 39.43 -24.02 0.48
C ILE A 131 40.55 -23.00 0.72
N HIS A 132 40.78 -22.13 -0.25
CA HIS A 132 41.52 -20.90 -0.02
C HIS A 132 40.70 -19.68 -0.48
N ASN A 133 40.77 -18.64 0.36
CA ASN A 133 40.33 -17.25 0.14
C ASN A 133 38.92 -16.84 0.61
N GLY A 134 38.47 -17.32 1.78
CA GLY A 134 37.36 -16.67 2.51
C GLY A 134 37.74 -15.30 3.10
N ARG A 135 39.02 -15.08 3.42
CA ARG A 135 39.51 -13.83 4.05
C ARG A 135 39.58 -12.65 3.08
N GLN A 136 39.97 -12.90 1.82
CA GLN A 136 40.11 -11.84 0.81
C GLN A 136 38.76 -11.26 0.38
N ARG A 137 37.68 -12.06 0.41
CA ARG A 137 36.35 -11.61 -0.04
C ARG A 137 35.71 -10.59 0.90
N VAL A 138 35.97 -10.69 2.21
CA VAL A 138 35.43 -9.76 3.21
C VAL A 138 36.19 -8.43 3.18
N GLU A 139 37.51 -8.46 2.99
CA GLU A 139 38.33 -7.25 2.84
C GLU A 139 37.97 -6.46 1.58
N GLU A 140 37.73 -7.14 0.45
CA GLU A 140 37.30 -6.48 -0.80
C GLU A 140 35.94 -5.81 -0.64
N GLN A 141 34.96 -6.47 -0.01
CA GLN A 141 33.65 -5.89 0.26
C GLN A 141 33.73 -4.68 1.19
N MET A 142 34.58 -4.72 2.22
CA MET A 142 34.77 -3.60 3.13
C MET A 142 35.46 -2.41 2.43
N ARG A 143 36.42 -2.68 1.53
CA ARG A 143 37.06 -1.65 0.70
C ARG A 143 36.08 -0.95 -0.24
N VAL A 144 35.19 -1.71 -0.89
CA VAL A 144 34.16 -1.17 -1.77
C VAL A 144 33.14 -0.33 -0.99
N ALA A 145 32.72 -0.78 0.19
CA ALA A 145 31.81 -0.03 1.06
C ALA A 145 32.41 1.31 1.53
N MET A 146 33.70 1.32 1.94
CA MET A 146 34.39 2.53 2.36
C MET A 146 34.56 3.54 1.22
N ARG A 147 34.85 3.09 -0.01
CA ARG A 147 34.90 3.97 -1.19
C ARG A 147 33.53 4.59 -1.50
N SER A 148 32.45 3.82 -1.36
CA SER A 148 31.09 4.34 -1.59
C SER A 148 30.71 5.43 -0.59
N LEU A 149 31.04 5.26 0.70
CA LEU A 149 30.77 6.27 1.73
C LEU A 149 31.58 7.55 1.49
N ALA A 150 32.84 7.43 1.09
CA ALA A 150 33.68 8.59 0.77
C ALA A 150 33.15 9.41 -0.42
N MET A 151 32.61 8.75 -1.46
CA MET A 151 31.99 9.44 -2.60
C MET A 151 30.69 10.17 -2.21
N CYS A 152 29.87 9.59 -1.32
CA CYS A 152 28.66 10.25 -0.83
C CYS A 152 28.96 11.47 0.05
N ALA A 153 30.06 11.46 0.81
CA ALA A 153 30.45 12.60 1.65
C ALA A 153 30.80 13.85 0.83
N GLN A 154 31.39 13.68 -0.35
CA GLN A 154 31.75 14.81 -1.23
C GLN A 154 30.53 15.50 -1.86
N GLN A 155 29.36 14.87 -1.87
CA GLN A 155 28.13 15.48 -2.40
C GLN A 155 27.38 16.34 -1.37
N ILE A 156 27.86 16.43 -0.13
CA ILE A 156 27.21 17.22 0.94
C ILE A 156 27.73 18.67 1.01
N GLU A 157 28.78 19.01 0.25
CA GLU A 157 29.24 20.39 0.13
C GLU A 157 28.51 21.14 -0.99
N SER A 158 27.21 21.36 -0.83
CA SER A 158 26.53 22.48 -1.50
C SER A 158 25.57 23.17 -0.53
N PRO A 159 25.99 24.26 0.14
CA PRO A 159 25.11 25.04 0.99
C PRO A 159 24.30 25.99 0.11
N ALA A 160 23.19 25.48 -0.42
CA ALA A 160 22.05 26.31 -0.81
C ALA A 160 20.79 25.72 -0.16
N MET A 161 20.85 25.47 1.15
CA MET A 161 19.64 25.33 1.93
C MET A 161 18.89 26.65 1.82
N SER A 162 17.79 26.64 1.07
CA SER A 162 16.86 27.78 0.97
C SER A 162 16.53 28.26 2.39
N SER A 163 16.47 29.58 2.58
CA SER A 163 16.10 30.22 3.86
C SER A 163 14.85 29.59 4.50
N ALA A 164 13.93 29.07 3.68
CA ALA A 164 12.77 28.34 4.14
C ALA A 164 13.12 27.02 4.87
N ALA A 165 14.09 26.25 4.39
CA ALA A 165 14.50 24.99 5.04
C ALA A 165 15.10 25.22 6.44
N VAL A 166 15.82 26.33 6.63
CA VAL A 166 16.32 26.76 7.95
C VAL A 166 15.18 27.25 8.85
N ALA A 167 14.15 27.88 8.30
CA ALA A 167 12.96 28.27 9.06
C ALA A 167 12.15 27.05 9.52
N PHE A 168 11.99 26.02 8.68
CA PHE A 168 11.21 24.84 9.02
C PHE A 168 11.87 23.94 10.08
N SER A 169 13.21 23.90 10.16
CA SER A 169 13.91 23.13 11.20
C SER A 169 13.80 23.73 12.60
N ARG A 170 13.39 25.01 12.72
CA ARG A 170 13.19 25.71 14.00
C ARG A 170 11.75 25.65 14.55
N LEU A 171 10.78 25.23 13.74
CA LEU A 171 9.37 25.13 14.13
C LEU A 171 9.04 24.18 15.30
N PRO A 172 9.73 23.04 15.53
CA PRO A 172 9.32 22.14 16.61
C PRO A 172 9.52 22.73 18.02
N PHE A 173 10.31 23.80 18.19
CA PHE A 173 10.53 24.43 19.49
C PHE A 173 9.58 25.59 19.80
N LEU A 174 9.03 26.27 18.78
CA LEU A 174 8.11 27.39 19.01
C LEU A 174 6.71 26.95 19.42
N CYS A 175 6.32 25.72 19.11
CA CYS A 175 4.99 25.20 19.42
C CYS A 175 4.79 24.81 20.90
N GLN A 176 5.85 24.82 21.73
CA GLN A 176 5.75 24.50 23.16
C GLN A 176 5.57 25.73 24.06
N LEU A 177 5.89 26.95 23.60
CA LEU A 177 5.81 28.16 24.41
C LEU A 177 4.42 28.79 24.48
N GLU A 178 3.47 28.35 23.64
CA GLU A 178 2.10 28.91 23.61
C GLU A 178 1.12 28.22 24.58
N ASN A 179 1.56 27.26 25.39
CA ASN A 179 0.72 26.57 26.38
C ASN A 179 0.98 27.00 27.84
N GLU A 180 1.82 28.01 28.09
CA GLU A 180 2.15 28.50 29.44
C GLU A 180 1.68 29.94 29.69
N SER A 181 0.51 30.34 29.18
CA SER A 181 -0.14 31.62 29.51
C SER A 181 -1.63 31.48 29.74
#